data_AF-A0A1K1P6G3-F1
#
_entry.id   AF-A0A1K1P6G3-F1
#
_cell.length_a   1.000
_cell.length_b   1.000
_cell.length_c   1.000
_cell.angle_alpha   90.00
_cell.angle_beta   90.00
_cell.angle_gamma   90.00
#
_symmetry.space_group_name_H-M   'P 1'
#
loop_
_entity.id
_entity.type
_entity.pdbx_description
1 polymer ?
#
loop_
_entity_poly.entity_id
_entity_poly.type
_entity_poly.pdbx_seq_one_letter_code
_entity_poly.pdbx_strand_id
1 'polypeptide(L)'
;MKVQTMLKRAAAVASGVLVLSASVSMKTADSSLSAEETTAAETASAESETAAETETASEQASENAEEEPKMPEDWEKADINDYDSSLTLISYELATPEMAKVGEAVDPYAGLSEEERKALEETIAKKKSALKKATPTLSKNAAKSRTKEPTAVDIKTSGAAVGDIPPSQEGQSVEAKPGEFAFVTYGWGHGVGMSQNGANFYASCAGWTYQDILYHYYPGTELMNTGMTDEEELTIAHEPAGDTLKVVSEIVNREVGGSFAYEAIKAQAVAVYTYLKYNGDDSKDLRGKPDPPQIVIDACNEVLGEALYYEGDYALTVFSASSGGCSANCYEVFYADYPYLRSVPSDYDAAYDPHWGTVTYMSAESVKKKLETAYHITLSDDPGNWIQPVYSEETGYVTSVNIDGQTTVKGYPFSMMMGLKSSKFNLTYTYD
;
A
#
# COMPACT_ATOMS: atom_id res chain seq x y z
N MET A 1 -46.21 -60.40 -0.14
CA MET A 1 -45.79 -59.56 1.01
C MET A 1 -45.88 -58.10 0.59
N LYS A 2 -46.30 -57.11 1.40
CA LYS A 2 -45.86 -56.69 2.77
C LYS A 2 -44.44 -56.09 2.76
N VAL A 3 -44.15 -54.92 3.39
CA VAL A 3 -45.02 -53.83 3.92
C VAL A 3 -44.18 -52.58 4.31
N GLN A 4 -44.65 -51.34 3.98
CA GLN A 4 -44.56 -50.03 4.72
C GLN A 4 -43.22 -49.53 5.37
N THR A 5 -43.02 -48.34 5.99
CA THR A 5 -43.42 -46.89 5.91
C THR A 5 -42.44 -46.09 6.85
N MET A 6 -42.35 -44.76 7.02
CA MET A 6 -43.13 -43.53 6.66
C MET A 6 -42.18 -42.46 6.05
N LEU A 7 -42.54 -41.30 5.45
CA LEU A 7 -43.75 -40.44 5.35
C LEU A 7 -43.90 -39.32 6.43
N LYS A 8 -44.01 -38.05 5.94
CA LYS A 8 -44.51 -36.78 6.55
C LYS A 8 -43.42 -35.74 6.93
N ARG A 9 -43.61 -34.41 6.74
CA ARG A 9 -44.69 -33.63 6.07
C ARG A 9 -44.26 -32.18 5.79
N ALA A 10 -44.73 -31.62 4.66
CA ALA A 10 -45.35 -30.29 4.44
C ALA A 10 -44.66 -28.98 4.96
N ALA A 11 -44.94 -27.80 4.41
CA ALA A 11 -46.02 -27.39 3.51
C ALA A 11 -45.58 -26.37 2.44
N ALA A 12 -46.45 -26.11 1.46
CA ALA A 12 -46.34 -25.04 0.49
C ALA A 12 -47.69 -24.32 0.35
N VAL A 13 -47.66 -23.05 -0.06
CA VAL A 13 -48.81 -22.31 -0.62
C VAL A 13 -48.31 -21.55 -1.84
N ALA A 14 -49.07 -21.58 -2.93
CA ALA A 14 -48.74 -20.88 -4.17
C ALA A 14 -50.02 -20.30 -4.80
N SER A 15 -49.92 -19.08 -5.34
CA SER A 15 -50.77 -18.46 -6.38
C SER A 15 -50.28 -17.01 -6.59
N GLY A 16 -50.27 -16.45 -7.79
CA GLY A 16 -50.64 -17.03 -9.09
C GLY A 16 -50.13 -16.18 -10.25
N VAL A 17 -50.20 -16.72 -11.47
CA VAL A 17 -49.66 -16.11 -12.69
C VAL A 17 -50.70 -15.19 -13.35
N LEU A 18 -50.27 -14.03 -13.85
CA LEU A 18 -50.79 -13.49 -15.10
C LEU A 18 -49.64 -12.89 -15.94
N VAL A 19 -49.78 -12.97 -17.26
CA VAL A 19 -48.82 -12.52 -18.28
C VAL A 19 -49.60 -11.70 -19.32
N LEU A 20 -48.89 -11.00 -20.20
CA LEU A 20 -49.34 -10.19 -21.34
C LEU A 20 -49.87 -8.77 -20.99
N SER A 21 -49.72 -7.76 -21.85
CA SER A 21 -48.70 -7.52 -22.90
C SER A 21 -48.88 -6.13 -23.54
N ALA A 22 -47.78 -5.58 -24.07
CA ALA A 22 -47.71 -4.76 -25.29
C ALA A 22 -48.14 -3.26 -25.29
N SER A 23 -47.18 -2.47 -25.80
CA SER A 23 -47.29 -1.43 -26.83
C SER A 23 -47.92 -0.05 -26.54
N VAL A 24 -47.02 0.94 -26.43
CA VAL A 24 -46.83 2.07 -27.38
C VAL A 24 -48.06 2.90 -27.81
N SER A 25 -48.04 4.19 -27.47
CA SER A 25 -48.04 5.29 -28.46
C SER A 25 -47.68 6.64 -27.85
N MET A 26 -46.89 7.44 -28.58
CA MET A 26 -46.65 8.86 -28.30
C MET A 26 -47.82 9.71 -28.81
N LYS A 27 -48.05 10.87 -28.20
CA LYS A 27 -48.39 12.08 -28.97
C LYS A 27 -48.00 13.37 -28.26
N THR A 28 -47.81 14.41 -29.06
CA THR A 28 -47.17 15.68 -28.71
C THR A 28 -48.12 16.87 -28.95
N ALA A 29 -47.66 18.07 -28.54
CA ALA A 29 -48.23 19.39 -28.83
C ALA A 29 -49.52 19.77 -28.04
N ASP A 30 -49.85 21.03 -27.80
CA ASP A 30 -49.15 22.29 -28.15
C ASP A 30 -49.36 23.39 -27.07
N SER A 31 -48.67 24.51 -27.28
CA SER A 31 -48.67 25.79 -26.58
C SER A 31 -49.94 26.66 -26.74
N SER A 32 -50.07 27.70 -25.90
CA SER A 32 -50.70 28.99 -26.26
C SER A 32 -50.44 30.06 -25.17
N LEU A 33 -50.60 31.34 -25.52
CA LEU A 33 -50.24 32.54 -24.72
C LEU A 33 -51.42 33.54 -24.61
N SER A 34 -51.57 34.16 -23.43
CA SER A 34 -52.23 35.47 -23.18
C SER A 34 -51.98 35.85 -21.69
N ALA A 35 -51.51 37.05 -21.31
CA ALA A 35 -52.15 38.37 -21.40
C ALA A 35 -53.43 38.47 -20.52
N GLU A 36 -53.68 39.52 -19.71
CA GLU A 36 -53.01 40.83 -19.49
C GLU A 36 -53.51 41.50 -18.18
N GLU A 37 -52.73 42.45 -17.61
CA GLU A 37 -53.14 43.67 -16.83
C GLU A 37 -54.08 43.56 -15.57
N THR A 38 -54.21 44.54 -14.64
CA THR A 38 -53.54 45.85 -14.35
C THR A 38 -53.63 46.22 -12.84
N THR A 39 -52.98 47.34 -12.44
CA THR A 39 -53.09 48.13 -11.18
C THR A 39 -52.22 47.69 -9.97
N ALA A 40 -51.69 48.58 -9.10
CA ALA A 40 -51.47 50.04 -9.19
C ALA A 40 -50.44 50.59 -8.15
N ALA A 41 -50.21 51.91 -8.26
CA ALA A 41 -49.57 52.96 -7.43
C ALA A 41 -49.58 52.84 -5.86
N GLU A 42 -48.83 53.60 -5.05
CA GLU A 42 -48.24 54.97 -5.20
C GLU A 42 -46.81 55.18 -4.61
N THR A 43 -46.26 56.37 -4.90
CA THR A 43 -45.03 57.10 -4.45
C THR A 43 -44.95 57.47 -2.94
N ALA A 44 -43.87 58.01 -2.33
CA ALA A 44 -42.40 58.13 -2.57
C ALA A 44 -41.72 58.86 -1.35
N SER A 45 -40.49 59.41 -1.53
CA SER A 45 -39.61 60.16 -0.57
C SER A 45 -38.91 59.33 0.54
N ALA A 46 -37.61 59.42 0.86
CA ALA A 46 -36.50 60.40 0.66
C ALA A 46 -36.55 61.63 1.60
N GLU A 47 -35.44 62.26 2.06
CA GLU A 47 -34.05 62.35 1.58
C GLU A 47 -32.98 62.38 2.71
N SER A 48 -31.71 62.08 2.34
CA SER A 48 -30.40 62.72 2.68
C SER A 48 -29.96 63.02 4.15
N GLU A 49 -28.72 63.42 4.51
CA GLU A 49 -27.53 63.87 3.74
C GLU A 49 -26.17 63.69 4.50
N THR A 50 -25.07 64.23 3.92
CA THR A 50 -23.64 64.34 4.35
C THR A 50 -22.74 63.12 4.04
N ALA A 51 -21.57 63.16 3.36
CA ALA A 51 -20.49 64.15 3.03
C ALA A 51 -19.19 63.92 3.84
N ALA A 52 -17.96 64.00 3.31
CA ALA A 52 -17.49 64.08 1.91
C ALA A 52 -16.00 63.65 1.76
N GLU A 53 -15.59 63.41 0.51
CA GLU A 53 -14.25 63.38 -0.13
C GLU A 53 -12.94 63.46 0.69
N THR A 54 -11.95 62.64 0.29
CA THR A 54 -10.57 63.08 0.04
C THR A 54 -9.93 62.16 -1.03
N GLU A 55 -9.44 62.73 -2.13
CA GLU A 55 -8.64 62.00 -3.13
C GLU A 55 -7.14 62.11 -2.84
N THR A 56 -6.38 61.04 -3.11
CA THR A 56 -4.98 61.13 -3.56
C THR A 56 -4.68 59.95 -4.49
N ALA A 57 -3.92 60.17 -5.56
CA ALA A 57 -3.56 59.15 -6.55
C ALA A 57 -2.04 58.97 -6.68
N SER A 58 -1.62 57.90 -7.38
CA SER A 58 -0.25 57.38 -7.53
C SER A 58 0.33 56.71 -6.26
N GLU A 59 1.17 55.67 -6.33
CA GLU A 59 1.85 55.04 -7.49
C GLU A 59 1.50 53.54 -7.67
N GLN A 60 1.88 52.96 -8.80
CA GLN A 60 1.83 51.51 -9.01
C GLN A 60 3.09 50.84 -8.43
N ALA A 61 2.90 49.86 -7.54
CA ALA A 61 3.90 48.83 -7.25
C ALA A 61 3.25 47.46 -7.45
N SER A 62 3.84 46.62 -8.29
CA SER A 62 3.33 45.28 -8.60
C SER A 62 3.93 44.25 -7.65
N GLU A 63 3.22 43.94 -6.57
CA GLU A 63 3.49 42.75 -5.77
C GLU A 63 2.57 41.63 -6.25
N ASN A 64 3.13 40.64 -6.96
CA ASN A 64 2.47 39.34 -7.11
C ASN A 64 2.50 38.68 -5.74
N ALA A 65 1.41 38.78 -4.99
CA ALA A 65 1.12 37.80 -3.95
C ALA A 65 0.78 36.49 -4.67
N GLU A 66 1.69 35.53 -4.61
CA GLU A 66 1.44 34.17 -5.10
C GLU A 66 0.37 33.54 -4.21
N GLU A 67 -0.73 33.07 -4.80
CA GLU A 67 -1.81 32.44 -4.04
C GLU A 67 -1.33 31.09 -3.50
N GLU A 68 -1.27 30.94 -2.17
CA GLU A 68 -1.02 29.65 -1.54
C GLU A 68 -2.00 28.59 -2.09
N PRO A 69 -1.53 27.38 -2.46
CA PRO A 69 -2.36 26.37 -3.09
C PRO A 69 -3.40 25.84 -2.11
N LYS A 70 -4.61 26.41 -2.17
CA LYS A 70 -5.75 25.96 -1.38
C LYS A 70 -6.10 24.51 -1.71
N MET A 71 -6.41 23.75 -0.66
CA MET A 71 -7.02 22.43 -0.76
C MET A 71 -8.26 22.49 -1.66
N PRO A 72 -8.55 21.45 -2.47
CA PRO A 72 -9.84 21.33 -3.16
C PRO A 72 -10.99 21.43 -2.14
N GLU A 73 -11.98 22.29 -2.40
CA GLU A 73 -13.03 22.58 -1.41
C GLU A 73 -13.94 21.38 -1.10
N ASP A 74 -13.97 20.36 -1.97
CA ASP A 74 -14.64 19.07 -1.78
C ASP A 74 -13.77 18.00 -1.07
N TRP A 75 -12.55 18.33 -0.58
CA TRP A 75 -11.76 17.39 0.24
C TRP A 75 -12.29 17.31 1.69
N GLU A 76 -13.45 16.68 1.86
CA GLU A 76 -13.77 16.06 3.15
C GLU A 76 -12.70 15.00 3.46
N LYS A 77 -12.16 15.01 4.68
CA LYS A 77 -11.21 13.97 5.13
C LYS A 77 -11.83 12.60 4.86
N ALA A 78 -11.12 11.76 4.09
CA ALA A 78 -11.55 10.39 3.82
C ALA A 78 -11.92 9.71 5.15
N ASP A 79 -13.15 9.19 5.25
CA ASP A 79 -13.63 8.61 6.50
C ASP A 79 -12.75 7.41 6.85
N ILE A 80 -12.05 7.53 7.98
CA ILE A 80 -10.99 6.61 8.43
C ILE A 80 -11.49 5.17 8.63
N ASN A 81 -12.81 4.95 8.61
CA ASN A 81 -13.43 3.62 8.64
C ASN A 81 -13.21 2.78 7.37
N ASP A 82 -12.90 3.35 6.19
CA ASP A 82 -12.43 2.57 5.03
C ASP A 82 -10.96 2.16 5.18
N TYR A 83 -10.18 2.85 6.03
CA TYR A 83 -8.77 2.55 6.31
C TYR A 83 -8.62 1.43 7.36
N ASP A 84 -9.08 0.23 7.00
CA ASP A 84 -9.06 -0.94 7.90
C ASP A 84 -7.64 -1.23 8.43
N SER A 85 -7.61 -1.67 9.69
CA SER A 85 -6.48 -2.28 10.38
C SER A 85 -5.71 -3.35 9.57
N SER A 86 -6.32 -3.95 8.55
CA SER A 86 -5.69 -4.92 7.66
C SER A 86 -4.88 -4.35 6.48
N LEU A 87 -4.88 -3.04 6.22
CA LEU A 87 -4.20 -2.39 5.06
C LEU A 87 -2.66 -2.40 5.07
N THR A 88 -2.08 -3.34 5.80
CA THR A 88 -0.73 -3.85 5.57
C THR A 88 -0.84 -5.33 5.20
N LEU A 89 -1.59 -5.64 4.12
CA LEU A 89 -1.99 -7.00 3.77
C LEU A 89 -0.83 -7.91 3.34
N ILE A 90 0.35 -7.37 3.03
CA ILE A 90 1.55 -8.18 2.80
C ILE A 90 2.11 -8.69 4.13
N SER A 91 1.45 -9.69 4.70
CA SER A 91 1.85 -10.37 5.94
C SER A 91 2.90 -11.44 5.67
N TYR A 92 4.12 -11.03 5.32
CA TYR A 92 5.22 -11.95 5.03
C TYR A 92 5.43 -13.00 6.14
N GLU A 93 5.57 -14.27 5.77
CA GLU A 93 6.25 -15.22 6.65
C GLU A 93 7.68 -14.72 6.90
N LEU A 94 7.99 -14.48 8.17
CA LEU A 94 9.31 -14.01 8.56
C LEU A 94 10.36 -15.08 8.27
N ALA A 95 11.18 -14.85 7.24
CA ALA A 95 12.29 -15.71 6.90
C ALA A 95 13.13 -15.99 8.16
N THR A 96 13.27 -17.27 8.51
CA THR A 96 14.00 -17.66 9.73
C THR A 96 15.49 -17.33 9.59
N PRO A 97 16.26 -17.25 10.70
CA PRO A 97 17.71 -17.12 10.63
C PRO A 97 18.43 -18.27 9.88
N GLU A 98 17.75 -19.38 9.57
CA GLU A 98 18.25 -20.43 8.66
C GLU A 98 17.93 -20.16 7.19
N MET A 99 16.80 -19.51 6.89
CA MET A 99 16.44 -19.05 5.54
C MET A 99 17.28 -17.83 5.10
N ALA A 100 17.71 -17.00 6.05
CA ALA A 100 18.51 -15.79 5.84
C ALA A 100 19.99 -16.03 5.47
N LYS A 101 20.32 -17.08 4.71
CA LYS A 101 21.69 -17.41 4.29
C LYS A 101 21.95 -17.19 2.80
N VAL A 102 21.86 -15.92 2.41
CA VAL A 102 22.69 -15.35 1.36
C VAL A 102 23.64 -14.35 2.04
N GLY A 103 24.84 -14.81 2.39
CA GLY A 103 25.91 -13.93 2.88
C GLY A 103 26.65 -13.25 1.73
N GLU A 104 27.64 -12.43 2.06
CA GLU A 104 28.61 -11.92 1.09
C GLU A 104 29.26 -13.06 0.28
N ALA A 105 29.83 -12.72 -0.88
CA ALA A 105 30.49 -13.66 -1.79
C ALA A 105 31.85 -14.17 -1.26
N VAL A 106 31.82 -14.91 -0.15
CA VAL A 106 32.94 -15.74 0.33
C VAL A 106 33.21 -16.82 -0.72
N ASP A 107 34.47 -17.02 -1.11
CA ASP A 107 34.86 -18.21 -1.89
C ASP A 107 34.44 -19.48 -1.11
N PRO A 108 33.45 -20.27 -1.60
CA PRO A 108 32.88 -21.38 -0.85
C PRO A 108 33.88 -22.53 -0.66
N TYR A 109 35.07 -22.42 -1.23
CA TYR A 109 36.16 -23.37 -1.11
C TYR A 109 37.44 -22.75 -0.52
N ALA A 110 37.36 -21.59 0.14
CA ALA A 110 38.49 -20.97 0.84
C ALA A 110 39.14 -21.97 1.82
N GLY A 111 40.42 -22.29 1.59
CA GLY A 111 41.17 -23.29 2.38
C GLY A 111 41.22 -24.70 1.79
N LEU A 112 40.50 -25.01 0.70
CA LEU A 112 40.59 -26.30 -0.02
C LEU A 112 41.58 -26.23 -1.19
N SER A 113 42.32 -27.31 -1.42
CA SER A 113 43.19 -27.49 -2.60
C SER A 113 42.38 -27.67 -3.90
N GLU A 114 43.01 -27.45 -5.06
CA GLU A 114 42.30 -27.61 -6.36
C GLU A 114 41.76 -29.03 -6.59
N GLU A 115 42.45 -30.04 -6.07
CA GLU A 115 42.04 -31.45 -6.19
C GLU A 115 40.78 -31.73 -5.36
N GLU A 116 40.68 -31.13 -4.17
CA GLU A 116 39.48 -31.18 -3.31
C GLU A 116 38.33 -30.35 -3.90
N ARG A 117 38.60 -29.15 -4.42
CA ARG A 117 37.63 -28.30 -5.14
C ARG A 117 36.96 -29.08 -6.26
N LYS A 118 37.76 -29.69 -7.15
CA LYS A 118 37.27 -30.45 -8.30
C LYS A 118 36.47 -31.70 -7.91
N ALA A 119 36.91 -32.43 -6.88
CA ALA A 119 36.16 -33.58 -6.35
C ALA A 119 34.80 -33.17 -5.74
N LEU A 120 34.74 -32.00 -5.10
CA LEU A 120 33.53 -31.44 -4.52
C LEU A 120 32.56 -30.95 -5.62
N GLU A 121 33.05 -30.27 -6.65
CA GLU A 121 32.24 -29.86 -7.82
C GLU A 121 31.62 -31.04 -8.56
N GLU A 122 32.38 -32.10 -8.85
CA GLU A 122 31.82 -33.32 -9.43
C GLU A 122 30.74 -33.96 -8.54
N THR A 123 30.90 -33.86 -7.23
CA THR A 123 29.94 -34.39 -6.24
C THR A 123 28.67 -33.53 -6.20
N ILE A 124 28.80 -32.20 -6.29
CA ILE A 124 27.69 -31.25 -6.39
C ILE A 124 26.92 -31.47 -7.71
N ALA A 125 27.61 -31.64 -8.83
CA ALA A 125 26.99 -31.94 -10.13
C ALA A 125 26.20 -33.26 -10.09
N LYS A 126 26.77 -34.32 -9.49
CA LYS A 126 26.08 -35.61 -9.27
C LYS A 126 24.84 -35.45 -8.37
N LYS A 127 24.93 -34.67 -7.28
CA LYS A 127 23.77 -34.36 -6.40
C LYS A 127 22.69 -33.54 -7.13
N LYS A 128 23.05 -32.50 -7.88
CA LYS A 128 22.10 -31.67 -8.67
C LYS A 128 21.38 -32.49 -9.75
N SER A 129 22.07 -33.47 -10.35
CA SER A 129 21.49 -34.46 -11.27
C SER A 129 20.54 -35.45 -10.58
N ALA A 130 20.88 -35.93 -9.38
CA ALA A 130 20.03 -36.82 -8.59
C ALA A 130 18.76 -36.11 -8.08
N LEU A 131 18.86 -34.87 -7.61
CA LEU A 131 17.72 -34.07 -7.14
C LEU A 131 16.70 -33.87 -8.27
N LYS A 132 17.19 -33.57 -9.48
CA LYS A 132 16.39 -33.44 -10.72
C LYS A 132 15.69 -34.73 -11.18
N LYS A 133 15.96 -35.88 -10.53
CA LYS A 133 15.26 -37.17 -10.71
C LYS A 133 14.33 -37.54 -9.56
N ALA A 134 14.39 -36.85 -8.42
CA ALA A 134 13.66 -37.19 -7.20
C ALA A 134 12.43 -36.31 -6.94
N THR A 135 12.36 -35.11 -7.52
CA THR A 135 11.16 -34.25 -7.46
C THR A 135 10.01 -34.89 -8.25
N PRO A 136 8.77 -34.96 -7.70
CA PRO A 136 7.60 -35.37 -8.47
C PRO A 136 7.37 -34.42 -9.66
N THR A 137 7.22 -34.98 -10.86
CA THR A 137 7.02 -34.17 -12.07
C THR A 137 5.58 -33.68 -12.18
N LEU A 138 5.27 -32.53 -11.58
CA LEU A 138 4.18 -31.69 -12.09
C LEU A 138 4.46 -31.38 -13.58
N SER A 139 3.40 -31.33 -14.38
CA SER A 139 3.52 -31.38 -15.85
C SER A 139 4.28 -30.18 -16.41
N LYS A 140 5.52 -30.41 -16.88
CA LYS A 140 6.35 -29.41 -17.58
C LYS A 140 5.86 -29.06 -18.99
N ASN A 141 4.59 -29.36 -19.28
CA ASN A 141 3.90 -29.06 -20.53
C ASN A 141 2.82 -27.98 -20.36
N ALA A 142 2.57 -27.47 -19.14
CA ALA A 142 1.73 -26.29 -18.92
C ALA A 142 2.54 -24.99 -19.13
N ALA A 143 3.55 -24.76 -18.29
CA ALA A 143 4.46 -23.60 -18.35
C ALA A 143 5.48 -23.65 -19.50
N LYS A 144 5.07 -24.12 -20.68
CA LYS A 144 5.94 -24.23 -21.88
C LYS A 144 5.27 -23.82 -23.19
N SER A 145 4.15 -23.10 -23.11
CA SER A 145 3.45 -22.53 -24.25
C SER A 145 2.65 -21.30 -23.81
N ARG A 146 3.35 -20.15 -23.71
CA ARG A 146 2.89 -18.75 -23.89
C ARG A 146 3.90 -17.75 -23.28
N THR A 147 5.16 -17.83 -23.72
CA THR A 147 6.14 -16.76 -23.49
C THR A 147 6.06 -15.78 -24.65
N LYS A 148 5.33 -14.68 -24.48
CA LYS A 148 5.53 -13.47 -25.29
C LYS A 148 6.79 -12.78 -24.77
N GLU A 149 7.56 -12.15 -25.65
CA GLU A 149 8.68 -11.30 -25.23
C GLU A 149 8.09 -9.96 -24.74
N PRO A 150 8.37 -9.52 -23.49
CA PRO A 150 7.83 -8.27 -22.98
C PRO A 150 8.29 -7.08 -23.83
N THR A 151 7.40 -6.10 -24.03
CA THR A 151 7.69 -4.89 -24.80
C THR A 151 7.85 -3.70 -23.88
N ALA A 152 8.93 -2.93 -24.03
CA ALA A 152 9.13 -1.69 -23.27
C ALA A 152 7.94 -0.73 -23.44
N VAL A 153 7.52 -0.09 -22.35
CA VAL A 153 6.46 0.93 -22.33
C VAL A 153 7.05 2.29 -22.73
N ASP A 154 6.27 3.11 -23.46
CA ASP A 154 6.66 4.49 -23.76
C ASP A 154 6.77 5.31 -22.47
N ILE A 155 7.95 5.82 -22.17
CA ILE A 155 8.20 6.61 -20.95
C ILE A 155 7.58 8.00 -21.06
N LYS A 156 6.68 8.32 -20.13
CA LYS A 156 5.83 9.50 -20.03
C LYS A 156 5.84 10.06 -18.61
N THR A 157 7.04 10.22 -18.06
CA THR A 157 7.30 10.97 -16.82
C THR A 157 6.90 12.44 -16.98
N SER A 158 6.33 13.05 -15.94
CA SER A 158 6.03 14.49 -15.89
C SER A 158 7.31 15.33 -15.84
N GLY A 159 8.34 14.82 -15.16
CA GLY A 159 9.52 15.61 -14.79
C GLY A 159 9.21 16.75 -13.80
N ALA A 160 8.04 16.72 -13.14
CA ALA A 160 7.63 17.73 -12.19
C ALA A 160 8.46 17.63 -10.90
N ALA A 161 9.00 18.76 -10.45
CA ALA A 161 9.67 18.83 -9.16
C ALA A 161 8.65 18.68 -8.03
N VAL A 162 9.08 18.09 -6.91
CA VAL A 162 8.35 18.23 -5.64
C VAL A 162 8.32 19.72 -5.30
N GLY A 163 7.12 20.28 -5.11
CA GLY A 163 6.92 21.69 -4.77
C GLY A 163 7.23 21.98 -3.30
N ASP A 164 6.63 23.03 -2.75
CA ASP A 164 6.75 23.33 -1.33
C ASP A 164 6.23 22.18 -0.47
N ILE A 165 7.13 21.58 0.31
CA ILE A 165 6.82 20.46 1.19
C ILE A 165 6.11 21.00 2.44
N PRO A 166 4.86 20.59 2.72
CA PRO A 166 4.15 21.04 3.91
C PRO A 166 4.87 20.62 5.20
N PRO A 167 4.80 21.43 6.28
CA PRO A 167 5.47 21.10 7.54
C PRO A 167 4.91 19.81 8.14
N SER A 168 5.79 19.02 8.76
CA SER A 168 5.40 17.81 9.47
C SER A 168 4.38 18.08 10.57
N GLN A 169 3.44 17.16 10.78
CA GLN A 169 2.44 17.26 11.85
C GLN A 169 3.12 17.36 13.22
N GLU A 170 2.59 18.23 14.09
CA GLU A 170 3.10 18.40 15.46
C GLU A 170 3.03 17.08 16.23
N GLY A 171 4.17 16.64 16.77
CA GLY A 171 4.25 15.40 17.54
C GLY A 171 3.46 15.49 18.84
N GLN A 172 2.61 14.50 19.09
CA GLN A 172 1.81 14.44 20.32
C GLN A 172 2.71 14.43 21.58
N SER A 173 2.31 15.20 22.59
CA SER A 173 2.98 15.22 23.89
C SER A 173 2.85 13.87 24.59
N VAL A 174 3.99 13.23 24.90
CA VAL A 174 4.02 11.91 25.56
C VAL A 174 3.76 12.07 27.06
N GLU A 175 2.57 11.68 27.51
CA GLU A 175 2.12 11.72 28.90
C GLU A 175 2.11 10.31 29.53
N ALA A 176 3.23 9.60 29.42
CA ALA A 176 3.40 8.24 29.94
C ALA A 176 3.38 8.24 31.48
N LYS A 177 2.44 7.49 32.08
CA LYS A 177 2.34 7.41 33.55
C LYS A 177 3.49 6.57 34.12
N PRO A 178 3.82 6.74 35.41
CA PRO A 178 4.71 5.82 36.11
C PRO A 178 4.29 4.35 35.91
N GLY A 179 5.25 3.48 35.58
CA GLY A 179 5.03 2.08 35.23
C GLY A 179 4.61 1.82 33.77
N GLU A 180 4.51 2.84 32.91
CA GLU A 180 4.15 2.72 31.50
C GLU A 180 5.32 3.00 30.54
N PHE A 181 5.38 2.20 29.48
CA PHE A 181 6.10 2.51 28.25
C PHE A 181 5.19 3.31 27.31
N ALA A 182 5.78 4.24 26.56
CA ALA A 182 5.15 4.90 25.42
C ALA A 182 5.97 4.70 24.15
N PHE A 183 5.32 4.20 23.10
CA PHE A 183 5.88 4.05 21.77
C PHE A 183 5.26 5.10 20.85
N VAL A 184 6.07 6.00 20.30
CA VAL A 184 5.61 7.03 19.33
C VAL A 184 5.95 6.53 17.93
N THR A 185 4.94 6.17 17.14
CA THR A 185 5.09 5.50 15.84
C THR A 185 4.89 6.45 14.65
N TYR A 186 5.61 6.24 13.56
CA TYR A 186 5.55 7.06 12.34
C TYR A 186 5.42 6.18 11.09
N GLY A 187 4.49 6.50 10.20
CA GLY A 187 4.12 5.61 9.09
C GLY A 187 3.35 4.37 9.56
N TRP A 188 2.77 3.64 8.61
CA TRP A 188 2.05 2.40 8.84
C TRP A 188 2.48 1.33 7.84
N GLY A 189 3.09 0.27 8.37
CA GLY A 189 3.51 -0.94 7.68
C GLY A 189 5.01 -1.16 7.75
N HIS A 190 5.51 -1.92 6.77
CA HIS A 190 6.93 -2.26 6.69
C HIS A 190 7.78 -1.12 6.09
N GLY A 191 7.19 -0.18 5.36
CA GLY A 191 7.86 1.04 4.88
C GLY A 191 8.89 0.86 3.78
N VAL A 192 9.06 -0.36 3.22
CA VAL A 192 9.99 -0.64 2.11
C VAL A 192 9.24 -0.50 0.79
N GLY A 193 9.86 0.11 -0.22
CA GLY A 193 9.21 0.36 -1.50
C GLY A 193 8.17 1.48 -1.40
N MET A 194 7.00 1.30 -2.04
CA MET A 194 6.04 2.39 -2.25
C MET A 194 5.21 2.71 -1.01
N SER A 195 5.22 3.98 -0.60
CA SER A 195 4.21 4.55 0.30
C SER A 195 2.94 4.81 -0.50
N GLN A 196 1.82 4.21 -0.10
CA GLN A 196 0.52 4.43 -0.77
C GLN A 196 0.06 5.89 -0.57
N ASN A 197 0.11 6.38 0.68
CA ASN A 197 -0.17 7.77 1.02
C ASN A 197 0.78 8.74 0.29
N GLY A 198 2.09 8.45 0.27
CA GLY A 198 3.08 9.25 -0.45
C GLY A 198 2.82 9.31 -1.95
N ALA A 199 2.53 8.18 -2.61
CA ALA A 199 2.14 8.12 -4.01
C ALA A 199 0.89 8.97 -4.32
N ASN A 200 -0.12 8.95 -3.44
CA ASN A 200 -1.33 9.77 -3.58
C ASN A 200 -1.02 11.27 -3.60
N PHE A 201 -0.13 11.73 -2.72
CA PHE A 201 0.23 13.16 -2.63
C PHE A 201 1.29 13.59 -3.65
N TYR A 202 2.18 12.71 -4.10
CA TYR A 202 3.00 12.99 -5.29
C TYR A 202 2.12 13.18 -6.54
N ALA A 203 1.10 12.34 -6.75
CA ALA A 203 0.15 12.51 -7.86
C ALA A 203 -0.71 13.79 -7.73
N SER A 204 -1.25 14.07 -6.54
CA SER A 204 -2.21 15.19 -6.35
C SER A 204 -1.61 16.55 -6.03
N CYS A 205 -0.44 16.62 -5.39
CA CYS A 205 0.24 17.88 -5.05
C CYS A 205 1.43 18.19 -5.98
N ALA A 206 2.23 17.19 -6.35
CA ALA A 206 3.38 17.38 -7.26
C ALA A 206 3.05 17.12 -8.74
N GLY A 207 1.83 16.63 -9.06
CA GLY A 207 1.40 16.35 -10.43
C GLY A 207 2.11 15.17 -11.10
N TRP A 208 2.68 14.26 -10.31
CA TRP A 208 3.42 13.11 -10.80
C TRP A 208 2.53 12.10 -11.52
N THR A 209 3.05 11.56 -12.63
CA THR A 209 2.44 10.41 -13.32
C THR A 209 2.73 9.12 -12.57
N TYR A 210 1.99 8.06 -12.90
CA TYR A 210 2.23 6.73 -12.34
C TYR A 210 3.68 6.24 -12.56
N GLN A 211 4.31 6.65 -13.67
CA GLN A 211 5.70 6.28 -13.97
C GLN A 211 6.72 7.06 -13.12
N ASP A 212 6.48 8.34 -12.83
CA ASP A 212 7.32 9.11 -11.89
C ASP A 212 7.31 8.43 -10.51
N ILE A 213 6.11 8.07 -10.02
CA ILE A 213 5.91 7.38 -8.74
C ILE A 213 6.62 6.01 -8.71
N LEU A 214 6.45 5.20 -9.76
CA LEU A 214 7.08 3.88 -9.86
C LEU A 214 8.61 3.97 -9.89
N TYR A 215 9.19 4.90 -10.66
CA TYR A 215 10.65 5.05 -10.74
C TYR A 215 11.26 5.71 -9.50
N HIS A 216 10.48 6.50 -8.75
CA HIS A 216 10.88 7.01 -7.44
C HIS A 216 10.96 5.89 -6.40
N TYR A 217 9.92 5.06 -6.26
CA TYR A 217 9.88 4.02 -5.22
C TYR A 217 10.58 2.70 -5.58
N TYR A 218 10.83 2.44 -6.87
CA TYR A 218 11.53 1.25 -7.37
C TYR A 218 12.69 1.62 -8.33
N PRO A 219 13.68 2.41 -7.87
CA PRO A 219 14.72 2.99 -8.71
C PRO A 219 15.58 1.92 -9.41
N GLY A 220 15.82 2.12 -10.71
CA GLY A 220 16.61 1.20 -11.53
C GLY A 220 15.86 -0.02 -12.05
N THR A 221 14.53 -0.06 -11.92
CA THR A 221 13.67 -1.02 -12.63
C THR A 221 13.31 -0.55 -14.05
N GLU A 222 12.85 -1.47 -14.90
CA GLU A 222 12.35 -1.20 -16.26
C GLU A 222 10.84 -1.47 -16.34
N LEU A 223 10.07 -0.62 -17.02
CA LEU A 223 8.62 -0.78 -17.19
C LEU A 223 8.32 -1.45 -18.54
N MET A 224 7.70 -2.63 -18.52
CA MET A 224 7.40 -3.40 -19.73
C MET A 224 5.98 -3.96 -19.69
N ASN A 225 5.31 -3.98 -20.83
CA ASN A 225 4.04 -4.71 -20.98
C ASN A 225 4.32 -6.19 -21.30
N THR A 226 3.70 -7.10 -20.54
CA THR A 226 3.87 -8.56 -20.70
C THR A 226 3.20 -9.11 -21.96
N GLY A 227 2.14 -8.44 -22.44
CA GLY A 227 1.22 -8.94 -23.45
C GLY A 227 0.43 -10.20 -23.04
N MET A 228 0.50 -10.66 -21.79
CA MET A 228 -0.05 -11.95 -21.35
C MET A 228 -1.50 -11.88 -20.82
N THR A 229 -2.06 -10.67 -20.71
CA THR A 229 -3.37 -10.37 -20.08
C THR A 229 -4.54 -11.21 -20.61
N ASP A 230 -4.60 -11.40 -21.94
CA ASP A 230 -5.69 -12.12 -22.62
C ASP A 230 -5.57 -13.64 -22.48
N GLU A 231 -4.49 -14.12 -21.84
CA GLU A 231 -4.00 -15.49 -21.92
C GLU A 231 -3.71 -16.13 -20.55
N GLU A 232 -3.72 -15.35 -19.46
CA GLU A 232 -3.44 -15.78 -18.09
C GLU A 232 -4.71 -15.82 -17.22
N GLU A 233 -4.79 -16.81 -16.32
CA GLU A 233 -5.76 -16.84 -15.21
C GLU A 233 -4.96 -16.66 -13.93
N LEU A 234 -5.25 -15.61 -13.14
CA LEU A 234 -4.51 -15.31 -11.92
C LEU A 234 -5.16 -15.98 -10.70
N THR A 235 -4.33 -16.32 -9.70
CA THR A 235 -4.77 -16.98 -8.47
C THR A 235 -4.58 -16.10 -7.24
N ILE A 236 -5.46 -16.30 -6.24
CA ILE A 236 -5.33 -15.72 -4.90
C ILE A 236 -5.38 -16.88 -3.90
N ALA A 237 -4.33 -17.02 -3.10
CA ALA A 237 -4.13 -18.15 -2.17
C ALA A 237 -4.33 -19.52 -2.86
N HIS A 238 -3.74 -19.69 -4.04
CA HIS A 238 -3.83 -20.87 -4.92
C HIS A 238 -5.20 -21.16 -5.57
N GLU A 239 -6.25 -20.38 -5.31
CA GLU A 239 -7.56 -20.55 -5.95
C GLU A 239 -7.71 -19.60 -7.17
N PRO A 240 -8.32 -20.03 -8.29
CA PRO A 240 -8.56 -19.16 -9.46
C PRO A 240 -9.45 -17.96 -9.13
N ALA A 241 -8.94 -16.75 -9.35
CA ALA A 241 -9.60 -15.51 -8.94
C ALA A 241 -10.30 -14.75 -10.07
N GLY A 242 -9.91 -14.99 -11.33
CA GLY A 242 -10.54 -14.43 -12.53
C GLY A 242 -9.53 -14.04 -13.61
N ASP A 243 -9.99 -13.21 -14.55
CA ASP A 243 -9.13 -12.49 -15.49
C ASP A 243 -8.26 -11.43 -14.79
N THR A 244 -7.17 -11.02 -15.45
CA THR A 244 -6.21 -10.05 -14.89
C THR A 244 -6.85 -8.73 -14.48
N LEU A 245 -7.80 -8.18 -15.25
CA LEU A 245 -8.41 -6.90 -14.93
C LEU A 245 -9.27 -6.98 -13.67
N LYS A 246 -10.12 -8.01 -13.55
CA LYS A 246 -10.89 -8.28 -12.32
C LYS A 246 -9.95 -8.44 -11.12
N VAL A 247 -8.95 -9.30 -11.22
CA VAL A 247 -8.07 -9.64 -10.08
C VAL A 247 -7.26 -8.42 -9.62
N VAL A 248 -6.67 -7.67 -10.55
CA VAL A 248 -5.91 -6.45 -10.20
C VAL A 248 -6.85 -5.36 -9.65
N SER A 249 -7.98 -5.07 -10.30
CA SER A 249 -8.89 -4.00 -9.84
C SER A 249 -9.57 -4.30 -8.50
N GLU A 250 -9.93 -5.56 -8.21
CA GLU A 250 -10.42 -5.94 -6.88
C GLU A 250 -9.34 -5.76 -5.81
N ILE A 251 -8.07 -6.09 -6.08
CA ILE A 251 -6.98 -5.87 -5.13
C ILE A 251 -6.70 -4.37 -4.96
N VAL A 252 -6.59 -3.58 -6.03
CA VAL A 252 -6.39 -2.13 -5.94
C VAL A 252 -7.53 -1.44 -5.19
N ASN A 253 -8.78 -1.90 -5.36
CA ASN A 253 -9.93 -1.45 -4.58
C ASN A 253 -9.86 -1.83 -3.08
N ARG A 254 -9.16 -2.91 -2.72
CA ARG A 254 -8.85 -3.23 -1.31
C ARG A 254 -7.77 -2.31 -0.76
N GLU A 255 -6.70 -2.10 -1.51
CA GLU A 255 -5.47 -1.46 -1.05
C GLU A 255 -5.55 0.08 -0.98
N VAL A 256 -6.13 0.74 -1.99
CA VAL A 256 -6.20 2.21 -2.07
C VAL A 256 -7.60 2.77 -2.40
N GLY A 257 -8.49 1.94 -2.96
CA GLY A 257 -9.85 2.36 -3.28
C GLY A 257 -9.94 3.42 -4.39
N GLY A 258 -11.11 4.06 -4.50
CA GLY A 258 -11.43 5.03 -5.56
C GLY A 258 -11.31 6.51 -5.19
N SER A 259 -10.85 6.83 -3.98
CA SER A 259 -10.64 8.21 -3.52
C SER A 259 -9.21 8.73 -3.76
N PHE A 260 -8.29 7.84 -4.16
CA PHE A 260 -6.91 8.19 -4.49
C PHE A 260 -6.81 8.88 -5.85
N ALA A 261 -5.75 9.67 -6.04
CA ALA A 261 -5.43 10.28 -7.31
C ALA A 261 -5.21 9.22 -8.41
N TYR A 262 -5.73 9.48 -9.62
CA TYR A 262 -5.79 8.51 -10.73
C TYR A 262 -4.43 7.87 -11.06
N GLU A 263 -3.36 8.68 -11.06
CA GLU A 263 -1.99 8.22 -11.32
C GLU A 263 -1.40 7.39 -10.17
N ALA A 264 -1.83 7.61 -8.92
CA ALA A 264 -1.48 6.75 -7.79
C ALA A 264 -2.23 5.39 -7.84
N ILE A 265 -3.49 5.38 -8.29
CA ILE A 265 -4.26 4.14 -8.54
C ILE A 265 -3.56 3.30 -9.63
N LYS A 266 -3.09 3.93 -10.72
CA LYS A 266 -2.27 3.27 -11.75
C LYS A 266 -0.95 2.71 -11.21
N ALA A 267 -0.22 3.47 -10.39
CA ALA A 267 1.03 3.00 -9.79
C ALA A 267 0.78 1.79 -8.88
N GLN A 268 -0.30 1.80 -8.10
CA GLN A 268 -0.75 0.65 -7.32
C GLN A 268 -1.13 -0.55 -8.20
N ALA A 269 -1.79 -0.34 -9.34
CA ALA A 269 -2.15 -1.41 -10.27
C ALA A 269 -0.91 -2.13 -10.86
N VAL A 270 0.10 -1.37 -11.32
CA VAL A 270 1.38 -1.92 -11.80
C VAL A 270 2.14 -2.63 -10.68
N ALA A 271 2.19 -2.06 -9.47
CA ALA A 271 2.85 -2.68 -8.32
C ALA A 271 2.16 -3.99 -7.89
N VAL A 272 0.83 -4.04 -7.89
CA VAL A 272 0.02 -5.24 -7.61
C VAL A 272 0.23 -6.32 -8.69
N TYR A 273 0.14 -5.96 -9.97
CA TYR A 273 0.35 -6.91 -11.07
C TYR A 273 1.77 -7.47 -11.05
N THR A 274 2.79 -6.62 -10.89
CA THR A 274 4.19 -7.07 -10.79
C THR A 274 4.40 -8.01 -9.60
N TYR A 275 3.81 -7.73 -8.44
CA TYR A 275 3.88 -8.60 -7.25
C TYR A 275 3.23 -9.97 -7.50
N LEU A 276 2.11 -10.02 -8.22
CA LEU A 276 1.47 -11.26 -8.66
C LEU A 276 2.39 -12.07 -9.60
N LYS A 277 2.99 -11.43 -10.61
CA LYS A 277 3.92 -12.10 -11.53
C LYS A 277 5.19 -12.58 -10.82
N TYR A 278 5.75 -11.79 -9.90
CA TYR A 278 6.92 -12.14 -9.08
C TYR A 278 6.70 -13.43 -8.26
N ASN A 279 5.50 -13.57 -7.68
CA ASN A 279 5.14 -14.75 -6.89
C ASN A 279 4.66 -15.96 -7.71
N GLY A 280 4.68 -15.87 -9.04
CA GLY A 280 4.32 -16.96 -9.95
C GLY A 280 2.82 -17.08 -10.20
N ASP A 281 2.14 -15.95 -10.40
CA ASP A 281 0.71 -15.81 -10.71
C ASP A 281 -0.24 -16.16 -9.55
N ASP A 282 0.28 -16.08 -8.32
CA ASP A 282 -0.42 -16.35 -7.05
C ASP A 282 -0.18 -15.25 -6.01
N SER A 283 -1.26 -14.58 -5.58
CA SER A 283 -1.21 -13.72 -4.40
C SER A 283 -1.54 -14.52 -3.14
N LYS A 284 -0.51 -14.87 -2.37
CA LYS A 284 -0.67 -15.47 -1.04
C LYS A 284 -1.19 -14.48 -0.01
N ASP A 285 -0.94 -13.18 -0.19
CA ASP A 285 -1.09 -12.18 0.89
C ASP A 285 -2.14 -11.09 0.55
N LEU A 286 -2.06 -10.48 -0.65
CA LEU A 286 -3.06 -9.51 -1.12
C LEU A 286 -4.44 -10.18 -1.33
N ARG A 287 -5.52 -9.43 -1.11
CA ARG A 287 -6.91 -9.91 -1.21
C ARG A 287 -7.79 -8.89 -1.92
N GLY A 288 -8.67 -9.35 -2.82
CA GLY A 288 -9.64 -8.48 -3.47
C GLY A 288 -10.73 -7.93 -2.54
N LYS A 289 -11.17 -6.69 -2.79
CA LYS A 289 -12.45 -6.11 -2.37
C LYS A 289 -13.35 -6.10 -3.63
N PRO A 290 -14.42 -6.91 -3.68
CA PRO A 290 -15.35 -6.93 -4.81
C PRO A 290 -15.98 -5.56 -5.10
N ASP A 291 -16.65 -5.46 -6.25
CA ASP A 291 -17.35 -4.27 -6.72
C ASP A 291 -16.46 -3.00 -6.74
N PRO A 292 -15.31 -3.01 -7.45
CA PRO A 292 -14.45 -1.85 -7.60
C PRO A 292 -15.19 -0.67 -8.26
N PRO A 293 -14.99 0.59 -7.79
CA PRO A 293 -15.58 1.76 -8.42
C PRO A 293 -14.94 1.98 -9.80
N GLN A 294 -15.70 2.56 -10.74
CA GLN A 294 -15.29 2.64 -12.15
C GLN A 294 -13.92 3.30 -12.35
N ILE A 295 -13.57 4.32 -11.55
CA ILE A 295 -12.25 4.97 -11.58
C ILE A 295 -11.08 4.00 -11.33
N VAL A 296 -11.26 2.98 -10.48
CA VAL A 296 -10.26 1.93 -10.24
C VAL A 296 -10.20 0.96 -11.42
N ILE A 297 -11.35 0.60 -12.00
CA ILE A 297 -11.41 -0.27 -13.19
C ILE A 297 -10.70 0.40 -14.37
N ASP A 298 -11.01 1.67 -14.64
CA ASP A 298 -10.46 2.44 -15.76
C ASP A 298 -8.93 2.62 -15.59
N ALA A 299 -8.47 3.00 -14.40
CA ALA A 299 -7.04 3.11 -14.08
C ALA A 299 -6.30 1.77 -14.24
N CYS A 300 -6.85 0.67 -13.73
CA CYS A 300 -6.25 -0.66 -13.88
C CYS A 300 -6.26 -1.14 -15.34
N ASN A 301 -7.26 -0.75 -16.13
CA ASN A 301 -7.37 -1.09 -17.54
C ASN A 301 -6.38 -0.29 -18.41
N GLU A 302 -6.09 0.96 -18.08
CA GLU A 302 -5.10 1.79 -18.79
C GLU A 302 -3.66 1.24 -18.73
N VAL A 303 -3.29 0.59 -17.62
CA VAL A 303 -1.94 0.02 -17.39
C VAL A 303 -1.95 -1.52 -17.39
N LEU A 304 -2.97 -2.14 -17.97
CA LEU A 304 -3.18 -3.59 -17.87
C LEU A 304 -2.04 -4.38 -18.54
N GLY A 305 -1.38 -5.24 -17.76
CA GLY A 305 -0.24 -6.02 -18.22
C GLY A 305 1.10 -5.29 -18.14
N GLU A 306 1.16 -4.03 -17.71
CA GLU A 306 2.42 -3.35 -17.41
C GLU A 306 3.00 -3.83 -16.08
N ALA A 307 4.28 -4.21 -16.09
CA ALA A 307 5.01 -4.71 -14.93
C ALA A 307 6.42 -4.11 -14.85
N LEU A 308 6.95 -4.02 -13.63
CA LEU A 308 8.35 -3.65 -13.39
C LEU A 308 9.28 -4.86 -13.42
N TYR A 309 10.43 -4.68 -14.06
CA TYR A 309 11.49 -5.69 -14.19
C TYR A 309 12.80 -5.19 -13.58
N TYR A 310 13.64 -6.11 -13.10
CA TYR A 310 15.03 -5.85 -12.71
C TYR A 310 15.92 -6.96 -13.23
N GLU A 311 16.99 -6.59 -13.97
CA GLU A 311 17.91 -7.53 -14.64
C GLU A 311 17.24 -8.58 -15.56
N GLY A 312 15.98 -8.35 -15.97
CA GLY A 312 15.19 -9.22 -16.85
C GLY A 312 14.20 -10.16 -16.16
N ASP A 313 14.24 -10.27 -14.83
CA ASP A 313 13.21 -10.91 -14.01
C ASP A 313 12.21 -9.86 -13.47
N TYR A 314 11.02 -10.26 -13.02
CA TYR A 314 10.06 -9.33 -12.38
C TYR A 314 10.65 -8.72 -11.10
N ALA A 315 10.35 -7.45 -10.84
CA ALA A 315 10.76 -6.77 -9.62
C ALA A 315 9.84 -7.11 -8.42
N LEU A 316 10.40 -7.14 -7.21
CA LEU A 316 9.63 -7.28 -5.97
C LEU A 316 9.02 -5.94 -5.56
N THR A 317 7.84 -5.64 -6.09
CA THR A 317 7.11 -4.37 -5.92
C THR A 317 6.30 -4.32 -4.61
N VAL A 318 7.00 -4.25 -3.49
CA VAL A 318 6.40 -4.16 -2.15
C VAL A 318 5.94 -2.73 -1.83
N PHE A 319 4.88 -2.61 -1.03
CA PHE A 319 4.22 -1.34 -0.70
C PHE A 319 3.55 -1.38 0.69
N SER A 320 3.31 -0.21 1.28
CA SER A 320 2.60 -0.07 2.55
C SER A 320 1.85 1.26 2.68
N ALA A 321 0.83 1.29 3.55
CA ALA A 321 -0.07 2.43 3.78
C ALA A 321 0.62 3.79 3.84
N SER A 322 1.64 3.94 4.70
CA SER A 322 2.45 5.16 4.79
C SER A 322 3.88 4.85 5.23
N SER A 323 4.84 5.63 4.76
CA SER A 323 6.22 5.56 5.25
C SER A 323 6.43 6.52 6.43
N GLY A 324 7.58 6.40 7.10
CA GLY A 324 8.00 7.31 8.14
C GLY A 324 8.64 8.61 7.60
N GLY A 325 8.13 9.18 6.51
CA GLY A 325 8.69 10.35 5.80
C GLY A 325 9.82 10.02 4.81
N CYS A 326 10.29 8.78 4.83
CA CYS A 326 11.13 8.15 3.82
C CYS A 326 10.82 6.65 3.84
N SER A 327 11.03 5.96 2.72
CA SER A 327 11.04 4.50 2.74
C SER A 327 12.23 3.96 3.55
N ALA A 328 12.15 2.71 3.99
CA ALA A 328 13.24 1.96 4.59
C ALA A 328 14.02 1.18 3.54
N ASN A 329 15.32 0.98 3.76
CA ASN A 329 16.10 0.07 2.94
C ASN A 329 15.65 -1.39 3.19
N CYS A 330 15.62 -2.23 2.14
CA CYS A 330 15.13 -3.61 2.26
C CYS A 330 15.85 -4.41 3.37
N TYR A 331 17.18 -4.34 3.44
CA TYR A 331 17.99 -4.99 4.47
C TYR A 331 17.76 -4.49 5.90
N GLU A 332 17.09 -3.34 6.12
CA GLU A 332 16.79 -2.84 7.47
C GLU A 332 15.61 -3.61 8.06
N VAL A 333 14.58 -3.83 7.25
CA VAL A 333 13.27 -4.34 7.66
C VAL A 333 13.16 -5.85 7.44
N PHE A 334 13.65 -6.36 6.31
CA PHE A 334 13.60 -7.77 5.93
C PHE A 334 14.96 -8.46 6.12
N TYR A 335 15.02 -9.76 5.80
CA TYR A 335 16.27 -10.56 5.76
C TYR A 335 16.82 -10.76 4.36
N ALA A 336 16.02 -10.50 3.33
CA ALA A 336 16.48 -10.36 1.95
C ALA A 336 16.90 -8.90 1.71
N ASP A 337 17.67 -8.68 0.64
CA ASP A 337 18.00 -7.34 0.17
C ASP A 337 17.95 -7.30 -1.37
N TYR A 338 17.47 -6.20 -1.93
CA TYR A 338 17.31 -6.00 -3.37
C TYR A 338 17.83 -4.61 -3.75
N PRO A 339 18.67 -4.46 -4.80
CA PRO A 339 19.32 -3.18 -5.11
C PRO A 339 18.37 -2.01 -5.41
N TYR A 340 17.16 -2.31 -5.88
CA TYR A 340 16.10 -1.35 -6.21
C TYR A 340 15.10 -1.09 -5.06
N LEU A 341 15.25 -1.77 -3.91
CA LEU A 341 14.46 -1.51 -2.70
C LEU A 341 15.33 -0.76 -1.68
N ARG A 342 15.39 0.55 -1.88
CA ARG A 342 16.25 1.50 -1.15
C ARG A 342 15.42 2.63 -0.54
N SER A 343 16.03 3.31 0.43
CA SER A 343 15.51 4.55 1.01
C SER A 343 15.34 5.63 -0.06
N VAL A 344 14.14 6.18 -0.16
CA VAL A 344 13.80 7.38 -0.93
C VAL A 344 12.90 8.28 -0.09
N PRO A 345 12.88 9.61 -0.35
CA PRO A 345 11.95 10.52 0.32
C PRO A 345 10.48 10.09 0.17
N SER A 346 9.65 10.50 1.12
CA SER A 346 8.19 10.44 0.99
C SER A 346 7.62 11.70 1.63
N ASP A 347 7.89 12.82 0.95
CA ASP A 347 7.89 14.18 1.52
C ASP A 347 6.56 14.56 2.18
N TYR A 348 5.47 14.03 1.65
CA TYR A 348 4.10 14.31 2.08
C TYR A 348 3.60 13.44 3.24
N ASP A 349 4.23 12.28 3.54
CA ASP A 349 3.76 11.40 4.63
C ASP A 349 3.82 12.09 5.99
N ALA A 350 4.85 12.91 6.23
CA ALA A 350 5.03 13.61 7.50
C ALA A 350 3.93 14.64 7.79
N ALA A 351 3.32 15.21 6.75
CA ALA A 351 2.28 16.23 6.87
C ALA A 351 0.86 15.64 6.83
N TYR A 352 0.66 14.50 6.17
CA TYR A 352 -0.69 14.00 5.84
C TYR A 352 -1.02 12.58 6.30
N ASP A 353 -0.08 11.74 6.76
CA ASP A 353 -0.43 10.45 7.35
C ASP A 353 -1.24 10.64 8.66
N PRO A 354 -2.51 10.20 8.74
CA PRO A 354 -3.32 10.34 9.96
C PRO A 354 -2.78 9.54 11.16
N HIS A 355 -1.75 8.70 10.97
CA HIS A 355 -1.07 7.95 12.03
C HIS A 355 0.27 8.55 12.45
N TRP A 356 0.69 9.68 11.88
CA TRP A 356 1.97 10.31 12.19
C TRP A 356 2.10 10.65 13.69
N GLY A 357 3.11 10.09 14.35
CA GLY A 357 3.32 10.29 15.78
C GLY A 357 2.31 9.57 16.68
N THR A 358 1.61 8.53 16.20
CA THR A 358 0.65 7.76 17.01
C THR A 358 1.32 7.19 18.26
N VAL A 359 0.86 7.61 19.44
CA VAL A 359 1.39 7.16 20.73
C VAL A 359 0.64 5.94 21.24
N THR A 360 1.36 4.84 21.46
CA THR A 360 0.84 3.61 22.07
C THR A 360 1.40 3.46 23.49
N TYR A 361 0.52 3.50 24.49
CA TYR A 361 0.87 3.32 25.91
C TYR A 361 0.72 1.84 26.34
N MET A 362 1.69 1.30 27.07
CA MET A 362 1.68 -0.10 27.53
C MET A 362 2.27 -0.21 28.95
N SER A 363 1.56 -0.84 29.89
CA SER A 363 2.12 -1.09 31.23
C SER A 363 3.29 -2.07 31.19
N ALA A 364 4.24 -1.93 32.12
CA ALA A 364 5.38 -2.83 32.24
C ALA A 364 4.97 -4.31 32.35
N GLU A 365 3.88 -4.64 33.07
CA GLU A 365 3.34 -6.00 33.12
C GLU A 365 2.95 -6.55 31.74
N SER A 366 2.28 -5.73 30.92
CA SER A 366 1.86 -6.09 29.56
C SER A 366 3.06 -6.29 28.63
N VAL A 367 4.06 -5.41 28.72
CA VAL A 367 5.31 -5.50 27.96
C VAL A 367 6.10 -6.74 28.37
N LYS A 368 6.33 -6.98 29.67
CA LYS A 368 7.03 -8.17 30.19
C LYS A 368 6.39 -9.45 29.68
N LYS A 369 5.07 -9.57 29.84
CA LYS A 369 4.30 -10.73 29.38
C LYS A 369 4.43 -10.96 27.87
N LYS A 370 4.40 -9.91 27.05
CA LYS A 370 4.60 -10.01 25.58
C LYS A 370 5.98 -10.55 25.24
N LEU A 371 7.04 -9.94 25.77
CA LEU A 371 8.44 -10.31 25.49
C LEU A 371 8.78 -11.73 25.96
N GLU A 372 8.43 -12.09 27.20
CA GLU A 372 8.70 -13.42 27.77
C GLU A 372 7.94 -14.52 27.01
N THR A 373 6.68 -14.26 26.61
CA THR A 373 5.89 -15.21 25.82
C THR A 373 6.44 -15.38 24.41
N ALA A 374 6.81 -14.28 23.73
CA ALA A 374 7.24 -14.29 22.33
C ALA A 374 8.65 -14.85 22.13
N TYR A 375 9.55 -14.65 23.10
CA TYR A 375 10.97 -15.01 22.96
C TYR A 375 11.47 -16.07 23.95
N HIS A 376 10.60 -16.55 24.85
CA HIS A 376 10.88 -17.61 25.83
C HIS A 376 12.06 -17.29 26.77
N ILE A 377 12.17 -16.01 27.11
CA ILE A 377 13.14 -15.44 28.06
C ILE A 377 12.49 -15.14 29.42
N THR A 378 13.28 -14.72 30.41
CA THR A 378 12.78 -14.13 31.67
C THR A 378 13.48 -12.81 31.86
N LEU A 379 12.74 -11.70 31.84
CA LEU A 379 13.35 -10.36 31.89
C LEU A 379 13.84 -10.02 33.30
N SER A 380 14.83 -9.15 33.38
CA SER A 380 15.28 -8.49 34.61
C SER A 380 14.17 -7.69 35.34
N ASP A 381 14.51 -7.17 36.51
CA ASP A 381 13.61 -6.38 37.36
C ASP A 381 13.56 -4.88 36.98
N ASP A 382 14.39 -4.42 36.04
CA ASP A 382 14.46 -3.01 35.59
C ASP A 382 13.92 -2.83 34.17
N PRO A 383 12.71 -2.28 34.00
CA PRO A 383 12.07 -2.13 32.69
C PRO A 383 12.84 -1.26 31.70
N GLY A 384 13.72 -0.36 32.18
CA GLY A 384 14.56 0.46 31.31
C GLY A 384 15.56 -0.34 30.47
N ASN A 385 15.86 -1.59 30.83
CA ASN A 385 16.77 -2.46 30.08
C ASN A 385 16.05 -3.37 29.07
N TRP A 386 14.74 -3.57 29.20
CA TRP A 386 14.03 -4.63 28.48
C TRP A 386 13.95 -4.46 26.96
N ILE A 387 13.99 -3.21 26.47
CA ILE A 387 13.84 -2.88 25.05
C ILE A 387 14.88 -1.82 24.70
N GLN A 388 15.87 -2.20 23.90
CA GLN A 388 16.92 -1.31 23.40
C GLN A 388 16.90 -1.30 21.86
N PRO A 389 16.21 -0.34 21.22
CA PRO A 389 16.14 -0.23 19.76
C PRO A 389 17.46 0.23 19.13
N VAL A 390 17.79 -0.34 17.97
CA VAL A 390 18.92 0.06 17.13
C VAL A 390 18.37 0.71 15.86
N TYR A 391 18.49 2.03 15.79
CA TYR A 391 18.00 2.85 14.69
C TYR A 391 18.96 2.82 13.49
N SER A 392 18.42 2.93 12.28
CA SER A 392 19.20 3.27 11.09
C SER A 392 19.64 4.74 11.15
N GLU A 393 20.92 5.01 10.92
CA GLU A 393 21.45 6.38 10.80
C GLU A 393 20.96 7.08 9.51
N GLU A 394 20.52 6.31 8.51
CA GLU A 394 20.04 6.82 7.22
C GLU A 394 18.52 7.06 7.24
N THR A 395 17.74 6.07 7.70
CA THR A 395 16.28 6.07 7.55
C THR A 395 15.53 6.29 8.86
N GLY A 396 16.21 6.22 10.01
CA GLY A 396 15.60 6.30 11.34
C GLY A 396 14.69 5.13 11.72
N TYR A 397 14.52 4.12 10.86
CA TYR A 397 13.78 2.90 11.20
C TYR A 397 14.53 2.06 12.23
N VAL A 398 13.82 1.40 13.14
CA VAL A 398 14.40 0.42 14.05
C VAL A 398 14.76 -0.83 13.26
N THR A 399 16.05 -1.02 13.01
CA THR A 399 16.61 -2.17 12.27
C THR A 399 16.53 -3.44 13.12
N SER A 400 16.85 -3.32 14.40
CA SER A 400 16.82 -4.40 15.38
C SER A 400 16.52 -3.88 16.78
N VAL A 401 16.10 -4.77 17.67
CA VAL A 401 15.87 -4.50 19.08
C VAL A 401 16.65 -5.53 19.88
N ASN A 402 17.54 -5.09 20.75
CA ASN A 402 18.09 -5.93 21.80
C ASN A 402 17.10 -5.96 22.99
N ILE A 403 16.89 -7.15 23.54
CA ILE A 403 15.87 -7.40 24.57
C ILE A 403 16.59 -7.89 25.82
N ASP A 404 16.69 -7.00 26.82
CA ASP A 404 17.28 -7.25 28.15
C ASP A 404 18.72 -7.82 28.12
N GLY A 405 19.48 -7.56 27.05
CA GLY A 405 20.80 -8.15 26.82
C GLY A 405 20.78 -9.65 26.45
N GLN A 406 19.62 -10.31 26.44
CA GLN A 406 19.48 -11.76 26.28
C GLN A 406 19.33 -12.22 24.83
N THR A 407 18.66 -11.43 23.99
CA THR A 407 18.43 -11.73 22.57
C THR A 407 18.34 -10.45 21.74
N THR A 408 18.51 -10.56 20.43
CA THR A 408 18.35 -9.45 19.48
C THR A 408 17.48 -9.91 18.31
N VAL A 409 16.47 -9.13 17.98
CA VAL A 409 15.48 -9.44 16.92
C VAL A 409 15.38 -8.30 15.92
N LYS A 410 14.92 -8.56 14.70
CA LYS A 410 14.59 -7.51 13.71
C LYS A 410 13.47 -6.60 14.21
N GLY A 411 13.55 -5.30 13.92
CA GLY A 411 12.64 -4.29 14.46
C GLY A 411 11.19 -4.38 13.94
N TYR A 412 10.97 -4.83 12.71
CA TYR A 412 9.62 -5.01 12.15
C TYR A 412 8.85 -6.23 12.73
N PRO A 413 9.47 -7.41 12.88
CA PRO A 413 8.93 -8.48 13.73
C PRO A 413 8.58 -8.04 15.15
N PHE A 414 9.43 -7.20 15.75
CA PHE A 414 9.18 -6.64 17.08
C PHE A 414 7.97 -5.69 17.10
N SER A 415 7.88 -4.74 16.16
CA SER A 415 6.76 -3.80 16.08
C SER A 415 5.42 -4.53 15.87
N MET A 416 5.39 -5.52 14.98
CA MET A 416 4.22 -6.38 14.75
C MET A 416 3.80 -7.15 16.01
N MET A 417 4.75 -7.76 16.74
CA MET A 417 4.46 -8.48 18.00
C MET A 417 3.96 -7.53 19.10
N MET A 418 4.53 -6.32 19.19
CA MET A 418 4.09 -5.29 20.13
C MET A 418 2.72 -4.70 19.77
N GLY A 419 2.34 -4.71 18.49
CA GLY A 419 1.08 -4.14 17.97
C GLY A 419 1.22 -2.68 17.52
N LEU A 420 2.44 -2.28 17.14
CA LEU A 420 2.78 -0.94 16.67
C LEU A 420 2.55 -0.82 15.15
N LYS A 421 2.24 0.39 14.69
CA LYS A 421 1.91 0.68 13.28
C LYS A 421 3.08 0.44 12.31
N SER A 422 4.32 0.69 12.74
CA SER A 422 5.53 0.48 11.93
C SER A 422 6.73 0.18 12.81
N SER A 423 7.86 -0.14 12.16
CA SER A 423 9.18 -0.23 12.79
C SER A 423 9.91 1.13 12.92
N LYS A 424 9.32 2.26 12.51
CA LYS A 424 9.85 3.59 12.81
C LYS A 424 9.15 4.14 14.05
N PHE A 425 9.73 3.87 15.22
CA PHE A 425 9.16 4.29 16.50
C PHE A 425 10.21 4.79 17.50
N ASN A 426 9.88 5.85 18.23
CA ASN A 426 10.62 6.26 19.43
C ASN A 426 10.03 5.55 20.66
N LEU A 427 10.84 5.35 21.71
CA LEU A 427 10.43 4.69 22.96
C LEU A 427 10.85 5.50 24.19
N THR A 428 9.93 5.61 25.15
CA THR A 428 10.18 6.13 26.50
C THR A 428 9.58 5.17 27.54
N TYR A 429 10.22 5.02 28.69
CA TYR A 429 9.66 4.38 29.89
C TYR A 429 9.65 5.38 31.06
N THR A 430 8.53 5.47 31.78
CA THR A 430 8.42 6.30 32.99
C THR A 430 8.53 5.42 34.25
N TYR A 431 9.53 5.70 35.09
CA TYR A 431 9.72 5.03 36.38
C TYR A 431 8.69 5.47 37.44
N ASP A 432 8.50 4.61 38.46
CA ASP A 432 7.67 4.81 39.67
C ASP A 432 8.28 5.77 40.70
#